data_AF-A0A6N6JV77-F1
#
_entry.id   AF-A0A6N6JV77-F1
#
_cell.length_a   1.000
_cell.length_b   1.000
_cell.length_c   1.000
_cell.angle_alpha   90.00
_cell.angle_beta   90.00
_cell.angle_gamma   90.00
#
_symmetry.space_group_name_H-M   'P 1'
#
loop_
_entity.id
_entity.type
_entity.pdbx_description
1 polymer ?
#
loop_
_entity_poly.entity_id
_entity_poly.type
_entity_poly.pdbx_seq_one_letter_code
_entity_poly.pdbx_strand_id
1 'polypeptide(L)'
;MKTFTSLAILLLLAVALPQTLVVAQDKAKPEPLKGMAAVYKASELIQEGKPAEAVKVLDAAKGTVPAKEEWKWWQNKGTAHAELCQDDKAIVCYREVLKLNPKGPCRTILATLLQEADLGEEALDVLNKDEDPRYPEHNAILRVIIEGPFKARWPLTWPKLHHRSKGGNYVVISDIGVTDQEMDALEAEAAKLDPNDKLYAQRLAKFHKPHDDLVSAANLMELSRKEFMAFAGISQSRWPKGKRLRVFFFRDQSRFMSFEQECGGRGVSGSVLGYYTPMWRYISLFNQPGGTKVAGNITQGTIETFWHEGWHQTCHIITRRCPLWMNEGIAEFLGYGTCKDRGTNIELGLLVRAKKDSYTGYELVKEMIRLNRFIPFKEFFYYESREWNTDRVSLNYAQAWSIVYFALRGDNELFKKDFCKIFAELCKDRPATEVIPEVIDDKSMAAYEAAWIAYWKRM
;
A
#
# COMPACT_ATOMS: atom_id res chain seq x y z
N MET A 1 -61.52 44.33 15.97
CA MET A 1 -60.33 44.08 15.13
C MET A 1 -59.15 43.73 16.04
N LYS A 2 -58.46 42.62 15.70
CA LYS A 2 -57.14 42.05 16.09
C LYS A 2 -56.20 42.90 17.00
N THR A 3 -55.33 42.40 17.91
CA THR A 3 -54.61 41.11 18.03
C THR A 3 -53.90 40.96 19.41
N PHE A 4 -53.49 39.72 19.71
CA PHE A 4 -52.82 39.14 20.91
C PHE A 4 -51.33 39.49 21.12
N THR A 5 -50.81 39.32 22.36
CA THR A 5 -49.77 38.30 22.72
C THR A 5 -49.44 38.27 24.22
N SER A 6 -49.28 37.04 24.75
CA SER A 6 -48.82 36.63 26.10
C SER A 6 -47.29 36.52 26.14
N LEU A 7 -46.56 36.47 27.27
CA LEU A 7 -46.58 35.47 28.36
C LEU A 7 -45.60 35.93 29.47
N ALA A 8 -45.92 35.72 30.76
CA ALA A 8 -45.00 36.01 31.88
C ALA A 8 -45.16 35.04 33.08
N ILE A 9 -44.01 34.48 33.49
CA ILE A 9 -43.49 34.29 34.87
C ILE A 9 -44.04 33.15 35.78
N LEU A 10 -43.14 32.18 36.03
CA LEU A 10 -42.66 31.56 37.29
C LEU A 10 -43.55 31.57 38.57
N LEU A 11 -43.75 30.40 39.20
CA LEU A 11 -43.11 29.99 40.47
C LEU A 11 -43.43 28.52 40.90
N LEU A 12 -42.50 27.96 41.68
CA LEU A 12 -42.34 26.63 42.28
C LEU A 12 -43.56 25.88 42.84
N LEU A 13 -43.54 24.54 42.70
CA LEU A 13 -43.90 23.60 43.77
C LEU A 13 -43.12 22.29 43.60
N ALA A 14 -42.22 22.03 44.56
CA ALA A 14 -41.53 20.77 44.72
C ALA A 14 -42.51 19.72 45.23
N VAL A 15 -42.80 18.70 44.43
CA VAL A 15 -43.45 17.46 44.88
C VAL A 15 -42.47 16.33 44.62
N ALA A 16 -42.03 15.71 45.72
CA ALA A 16 -41.22 14.51 45.70
C ALA A 16 -41.97 13.40 44.95
N LEU A 17 -41.46 13.03 43.78
CA LEU A 17 -41.90 11.83 43.08
C LEU A 17 -41.12 10.62 43.62
N PRO A 18 -41.79 9.50 43.96
CA PRO A 18 -41.13 8.29 44.38
C PRO A 18 -40.18 7.78 43.28
N GLN A 19 -38.98 7.38 43.69
CA GLN A 19 -38.03 6.63 42.87
C GLN A 19 -38.57 5.23 42.52
N THR A 20 -39.63 5.12 41.72
CA THR A 20 -40.07 3.83 41.17
C THR A 20 -40.94 4.07 39.93
N LEU A 21 -40.32 4.42 38.80
CA LEU A 21 -40.65 3.89 37.47
C LEU A 21 -39.68 4.45 36.41
N VAL A 22 -38.36 4.31 36.63
CA VAL A 22 -37.49 4.09 35.47
C VAL A 22 -37.70 2.62 35.14
N VAL A 23 -38.68 2.33 34.29
CA VAL A 23 -38.67 1.06 33.56
C VAL A 23 -37.32 1.05 32.88
N ALA A 24 -36.42 0.19 33.35
CA ALA A 24 -35.25 -0.19 32.62
C ALA A 24 -35.74 -0.62 31.24
N GLN A 25 -35.62 0.27 30.25
CA GLN A 25 -35.55 -0.18 28.87
C GLN A 25 -34.26 -0.96 28.79
N ASP A 26 -34.38 -2.25 29.11
CA ASP A 26 -33.49 -3.27 28.64
C ASP A 26 -33.43 -3.04 27.13
N LYS A 27 -32.37 -2.37 26.65
CA LYS A 27 -32.11 -2.23 25.22
C LYS A 27 -31.73 -3.62 24.74
N ALA A 28 -32.75 -4.47 24.57
CA ALA A 28 -32.60 -5.78 23.98
C ALA A 28 -31.77 -5.57 22.72
N LYS A 29 -30.63 -6.28 22.63
CA LYS A 29 -29.80 -6.22 21.44
C LYS A 29 -30.72 -6.55 20.25
N PRO A 30 -30.80 -5.69 19.23
CA PRO A 30 -31.68 -5.94 18.10
C PRO A 30 -31.38 -7.33 17.55
N GLU A 31 -32.43 -8.10 17.22
CA GLU A 31 -32.25 -9.43 16.67
C GLU A 31 -31.31 -9.40 15.45
N PRO A 32 -30.43 -10.40 15.29
CA PRO A 32 -29.56 -10.45 14.13
C PRO A 32 -30.35 -10.46 12.83
N LEU A 33 -29.97 -9.59 11.89
CA LEU A 33 -30.55 -9.58 10.54
C LEU A 33 -30.37 -10.94 9.87
N LYS A 34 -31.39 -11.39 9.12
CA LYS A 34 -31.40 -12.67 8.39
C LYS A 34 -31.66 -12.46 6.90
N GLY A 35 -31.33 -13.47 6.12
CA GLY A 35 -31.62 -13.54 4.69
C GLY A 35 -31.07 -12.35 3.91
N MET A 36 -31.85 -11.84 2.96
CA MET A 36 -31.44 -10.72 2.11
C MET A 36 -31.27 -9.40 2.88
N ALA A 37 -31.96 -9.20 4.01
CA ALA A 37 -31.80 -7.99 4.81
C ALA A 37 -30.36 -7.85 5.34
N ALA A 38 -29.74 -8.97 5.75
CA ALA A 38 -28.34 -8.97 6.17
C ALA A 38 -27.39 -8.67 4.99
N VAL A 39 -27.68 -9.19 3.79
CA VAL A 39 -26.90 -8.93 2.58
C VAL A 39 -26.92 -7.44 2.22
N TYR A 40 -28.10 -6.82 2.23
CA TYR A 40 -28.22 -5.39 1.96
C TYR A 40 -27.53 -4.54 3.02
N LYS A 41 -27.73 -4.85 4.31
CA LYS A 41 -27.05 -4.11 5.38
C LYS A 41 -25.54 -4.22 5.30
N ALA A 42 -25.01 -5.39 4.97
CA ALA A 42 -23.58 -5.56 4.76
C ALA A 42 -23.05 -4.73 3.59
N SER A 43 -23.80 -4.62 2.49
CA SER A 43 -23.45 -3.76 1.37
C SER A 43 -23.39 -2.28 1.76
N GLU A 44 -24.35 -1.80 2.56
CA GLU A 44 -24.34 -0.43 3.09
C GLU A 44 -23.11 -0.20 3.98
N LEU A 45 -22.83 -1.12 4.89
CA LEU A 45 -21.68 -1.01 5.78
C LEU A 45 -20.35 -0.97 5.03
N ILE A 46 -20.21 -1.75 3.94
CA ILE A 46 -19.05 -1.69 3.05
C ILE A 46 -18.94 -0.30 2.41
N GLN A 47 -20.04 0.24 1.87
CA GLN A 47 -20.05 1.59 1.28
C GLN A 47 -19.75 2.69 2.30
N GLU A 48 -20.13 2.50 3.57
CA GLU A 48 -19.78 3.37 4.69
C GLU A 48 -18.33 3.21 5.18
N GLY A 49 -17.54 2.30 4.59
CA GLY A 49 -16.16 2.03 5.02
C GLY A 49 -16.07 1.26 6.34
N LYS A 50 -17.09 0.45 6.67
CA LYS A 50 -17.17 -0.39 7.89
C LYS A 50 -17.16 -1.90 7.55
N PRO A 51 -16.16 -2.41 6.82
CA PRO A 51 -16.13 -3.80 6.38
C PRO A 51 -16.07 -4.81 7.54
N ALA A 52 -15.45 -4.45 8.68
CA ALA A 52 -15.43 -5.33 9.86
C ALA A 52 -16.82 -5.57 10.44
N GLU A 53 -17.71 -4.57 10.39
CA GLU A 53 -19.10 -4.72 10.82
C GLU A 53 -19.91 -5.51 9.79
N ALA A 54 -19.66 -5.29 8.50
CA ALA A 54 -20.27 -6.05 7.42
C ALA A 54 -20.01 -7.56 7.57
N VAL A 55 -18.77 -7.96 7.88
CA VAL A 55 -18.41 -9.36 8.15
C VAL A 55 -19.23 -9.92 9.32
N LYS A 56 -19.36 -9.19 10.43
CA LYS A 56 -20.17 -9.62 11.59
C LYS A 56 -21.63 -9.85 11.24
N VAL A 57 -22.23 -8.94 10.47
CA VAL A 57 -23.62 -9.06 10.00
C VAL A 57 -23.79 -10.30 9.11
N LEU A 58 -22.87 -10.52 8.17
CA LEU A 58 -22.91 -11.67 7.26
C LEU A 58 -22.70 -13.00 8.00
N ASP A 59 -21.77 -13.05 8.95
CA ASP A 59 -21.51 -14.24 9.77
C ASP A 59 -22.73 -14.63 10.62
N ALA A 60 -23.42 -13.65 11.20
CA ALA A 60 -24.64 -13.88 11.99
C ALA A 60 -25.82 -14.39 11.15
N ALA A 61 -25.84 -14.07 9.84
CA ALA A 61 -26.88 -14.46 8.91
C ALA A 61 -26.57 -15.76 8.12
N LYS A 62 -25.46 -16.44 8.42
CA LYS A 62 -25.03 -17.64 7.69
C LYS A 62 -26.13 -18.70 7.67
N GLY A 63 -26.40 -19.26 6.48
CA GLY A 63 -27.42 -20.29 6.28
C GLY A 63 -28.88 -19.78 6.28
N THR A 64 -29.10 -18.47 6.36
CA THR A 64 -30.45 -17.88 6.32
C THR A 64 -30.79 -17.22 4.97
N VAL A 65 -29.81 -17.10 4.07
CA VAL A 65 -29.99 -16.54 2.72
C VAL A 65 -30.58 -17.61 1.80
N PRO A 66 -31.60 -17.28 0.98
CA PRO A 66 -32.14 -18.22 0.00
C PRO A 66 -31.04 -18.75 -0.92
N ALA A 67 -31.04 -20.06 -1.20
CA ALA A 67 -29.97 -20.73 -1.97
C ALA A 67 -29.68 -20.04 -3.33
N LYS A 68 -30.71 -19.56 -4.03
CA LYS A 68 -30.57 -18.86 -5.32
C LYS A 68 -29.82 -17.51 -5.22
N GLU A 69 -29.79 -16.91 -4.04
CA GLU A 69 -29.14 -15.62 -3.75
C GLU A 69 -27.86 -15.77 -2.94
N GLU A 70 -27.47 -16.99 -2.58
CA GLU A 70 -26.34 -17.25 -1.68
C GLU A 70 -25.02 -16.69 -2.23
N TRP A 71 -24.85 -16.64 -3.55
CA TRP A 71 -23.69 -16.02 -4.19
C TRP A 71 -23.52 -14.54 -3.82
N LYS A 72 -24.61 -13.79 -3.55
CA LYS A 72 -24.54 -12.38 -3.12
C LYS A 72 -23.99 -12.24 -1.71
N TRP A 73 -24.32 -13.19 -0.83
CA TRP A 73 -23.75 -13.26 0.52
C TRP A 73 -22.24 -13.50 0.47
N TRP A 74 -21.80 -14.48 -0.34
CA TRP A 74 -20.38 -14.74 -0.56
C TRP A 74 -19.67 -13.54 -1.17
N GLN A 75 -20.30 -12.85 -2.14
CA GLN A 75 -19.72 -11.67 -2.75
C GLN A 75 -19.50 -10.53 -1.76
N ASN A 76 -20.51 -10.17 -0.96
CA ASN A 76 -20.36 -9.09 0.03
C ASN A 76 -19.35 -9.46 1.11
N LYS A 77 -19.30 -10.75 1.49
CA LYS A 77 -18.30 -11.24 2.44
C LYS A 77 -16.89 -11.17 1.86
N GLY A 78 -16.72 -11.55 0.59
CA GLY A 78 -15.46 -11.44 -0.13
C GLY A 78 -14.97 -9.99 -0.20
N THR A 79 -15.85 -9.06 -0.56
CA THR A 79 -15.54 -7.62 -0.64
C THR A 79 -15.14 -7.06 0.72
N ALA A 80 -15.88 -7.37 1.78
CA ALA A 80 -15.53 -6.93 3.12
C ALA A 80 -14.17 -7.49 3.57
N HIS A 81 -13.86 -8.76 3.27
CA HIS A 81 -12.54 -9.32 3.54
C HIS A 81 -11.43 -8.67 2.72
N ALA A 82 -11.64 -8.37 1.44
CA ALA A 82 -10.67 -7.70 0.58
C ALA A 82 -10.37 -6.26 1.08
N GLU A 83 -11.39 -5.53 1.51
CA GLU A 83 -11.21 -4.19 2.11
C GLU A 83 -10.42 -4.25 3.42
N LEU A 84 -10.55 -5.33 4.19
CA LEU A 84 -9.76 -5.59 5.40
C LEU A 84 -8.36 -6.17 5.11
N CYS A 85 -7.96 -6.29 3.84
CA CYS A 85 -6.72 -6.96 3.40
C CYS A 85 -6.62 -8.42 3.87
N GLN A 86 -7.75 -9.11 4.05
CA GLN A 86 -7.85 -10.53 4.37
C GLN A 86 -8.02 -11.34 3.08
N ASP A 87 -7.02 -11.24 2.20
CA ASP A 87 -7.10 -11.72 0.82
C ASP A 87 -7.32 -13.24 0.72
N ASP A 88 -6.76 -14.01 1.65
CA ASP A 88 -6.94 -15.46 1.73
C ASP A 88 -8.43 -15.85 1.90
N LYS A 89 -9.13 -15.13 2.78
CA LYS A 89 -10.58 -15.30 2.98
C LYS A 89 -11.38 -14.75 1.80
N ALA A 90 -10.98 -13.60 1.25
CA ALA A 90 -11.65 -12.99 0.11
C ALA A 90 -11.63 -13.91 -1.13
N ILE A 91 -10.46 -14.51 -1.43
CA ILE A 91 -10.29 -15.49 -2.51
C ILE A 91 -11.24 -16.68 -2.32
N VAL A 92 -11.31 -17.24 -1.11
CA VAL A 92 -12.25 -18.34 -0.81
C VAL A 92 -13.69 -17.92 -1.10
N CYS A 93 -14.12 -16.75 -0.62
CA CYS A 93 -15.46 -16.24 -0.86
C CYS A 93 -15.74 -16.08 -2.37
N TYR A 94 -14.85 -15.47 -3.14
CA TYR A 94 -15.08 -15.26 -4.57
C TYR A 94 -15.04 -16.56 -5.39
N ARG A 95 -14.26 -17.56 -4.98
CA ARG A 95 -14.35 -18.91 -5.57
C ARG A 95 -15.74 -19.51 -5.36
N GLU A 96 -16.35 -19.36 -4.18
CA GLU A 96 -17.73 -19.80 -3.94
C GLU A 96 -18.75 -19.02 -4.78
N VAL A 97 -18.54 -17.70 -4.99
CA VAL A 97 -19.38 -16.91 -5.90
C VAL A 97 -19.38 -17.53 -7.30
N LEU A 98 -18.20 -17.83 -7.87
CA LEU A 98 -18.09 -18.37 -9.23
C LEU A 98 -18.57 -19.83 -9.35
N LYS A 99 -18.57 -20.61 -8.26
CA LYS A 99 -19.19 -21.94 -8.22
C LYS A 99 -20.72 -21.85 -8.29
N LEU A 100 -21.32 -20.94 -7.54
CA LEU A 100 -22.78 -20.78 -7.46
C LEU A 100 -23.35 -19.97 -8.63
N ASN A 101 -22.59 -19.00 -9.12
CA ASN A 101 -22.93 -18.15 -10.26
C ASN A 101 -21.68 -17.94 -11.13
N PRO A 102 -21.47 -18.76 -12.18
CA PRO A 102 -20.31 -18.65 -13.06
C PRO A 102 -20.19 -17.30 -13.78
N LYS A 103 -21.27 -16.54 -13.90
CA LYS A 103 -21.28 -15.16 -14.45
C LYS A 103 -21.27 -14.09 -13.36
N GLY A 104 -20.93 -14.47 -12.13
CA GLY A 104 -20.84 -13.59 -10.98
C GLY A 104 -19.82 -12.47 -11.21
N PRO A 105 -20.11 -11.23 -10.77
CA PRO A 105 -19.34 -10.06 -11.17
C PRO A 105 -18.02 -9.87 -10.42
N CYS A 106 -17.29 -10.94 -10.09
CA CYS A 106 -16.10 -10.91 -9.24
C CYS A 106 -14.83 -11.51 -9.86
N ARG A 107 -14.86 -11.93 -11.14
CA ARG A 107 -13.71 -12.58 -11.81
C ARG A 107 -12.46 -11.71 -11.79
N THR A 108 -12.57 -10.46 -12.22
CA THR A 108 -11.45 -9.51 -12.23
C THR A 108 -10.87 -9.32 -10.83
N ILE A 109 -11.73 -9.12 -9.82
CA ILE A 109 -11.29 -8.95 -8.43
C ILE A 109 -10.56 -10.20 -7.91
N LEU A 110 -11.12 -11.39 -8.18
CA LEU A 110 -10.48 -12.66 -7.81
C LEU A 110 -9.12 -12.80 -8.50
N ALA A 111 -9.02 -12.49 -9.79
CA ALA A 111 -7.77 -12.58 -10.54
C ALA A 111 -6.71 -11.61 -9.98
N THR A 112 -7.09 -10.38 -9.61
CA THR A 112 -6.19 -9.43 -8.92
C THR A 112 -5.69 -10.01 -7.60
N LEU A 113 -6.57 -10.53 -6.75
CA LEU A 113 -6.17 -11.13 -5.47
C LEU A 113 -5.28 -12.36 -5.65
N LEU A 114 -5.54 -13.20 -6.66
CA LEU A 114 -4.71 -14.35 -6.99
C LEU A 114 -3.32 -13.91 -7.48
N GLN A 115 -3.24 -12.85 -8.30
CA GLN A 115 -1.97 -12.26 -8.73
C GLN A 115 -1.16 -11.73 -7.53
N GLU A 116 -1.79 -11.03 -6.59
CA GLU A 116 -1.16 -10.55 -5.35
C GLU A 116 -0.77 -11.69 -4.40
N ALA A 117 -1.47 -12.82 -4.47
CA ALA A 117 -1.12 -14.05 -3.77
C ALA A 117 -0.05 -14.87 -4.51
N ASP A 118 0.51 -14.37 -5.61
CA ASP A 118 1.48 -15.08 -6.47
C ASP A 118 0.96 -16.44 -6.97
N LEU A 119 -0.31 -16.46 -7.39
CA LEU A 119 -1.04 -17.57 -8.00
C LEU A 119 -1.42 -17.21 -9.45
N GLY A 120 -0.43 -16.76 -10.23
CA GLY A 120 -0.63 -16.19 -11.57
C GLY A 120 -1.32 -17.12 -12.57
N GLU A 121 -0.95 -18.41 -12.60
CA GLU A 121 -1.56 -19.37 -13.52
C GLU A 121 -3.06 -19.58 -13.23
N GLU A 122 -3.46 -19.59 -11.96
CA GLU A 122 -4.89 -19.64 -11.58
C GLU A 122 -5.58 -18.33 -11.95
N ALA A 123 -4.93 -17.19 -11.76
CA ALA A 123 -5.48 -15.90 -12.17
C ALA A 123 -5.76 -15.85 -13.68
N LEU A 124 -4.82 -16.35 -14.51
CA LEU A 124 -5.02 -16.47 -15.96
C LEU A 124 -6.16 -17.43 -16.33
N ASP A 125 -6.27 -18.59 -15.67
CA ASP A 125 -7.40 -19.51 -15.88
C ASP A 125 -8.75 -18.85 -15.53
N VAL A 126 -8.81 -18.08 -14.43
CA VAL A 126 -10.01 -17.32 -14.04
C VAL A 126 -10.36 -16.28 -15.11
N LEU A 127 -9.37 -15.57 -15.66
CA LEU A 127 -9.56 -14.55 -16.70
C LEU A 127 -9.90 -15.15 -18.07
N ASN A 128 -9.42 -16.35 -18.38
CA ASN A 128 -9.70 -17.03 -19.65
C ASN A 128 -11.13 -17.57 -19.73
N LYS A 129 -11.77 -17.81 -18.60
CA LYS A 129 -13.15 -18.31 -18.52
C LYS A 129 -14.13 -17.14 -18.58
N ASP A 130 -14.75 -16.96 -19.74
CA ASP A 130 -15.79 -15.96 -20.02
C ASP A 130 -15.39 -14.54 -19.59
N GLU A 131 -14.64 -13.83 -20.45
CA GLU A 131 -14.14 -12.47 -20.16
C GLU A 131 -15.26 -11.57 -19.64
N ASP A 132 -15.01 -10.93 -18.50
CA ASP A 132 -15.91 -9.93 -17.93
C ASP A 132 -15.92 -8.71 -18.86
N PRO A 133 -16.99 -8.48 -19.65
CA PRO A 133 -16.99 -7.46 -20.69
C PRO A 133 -17.00 -6.05 -20.11
N ARG A 134 -17.16 -5.92 -18.77
CA ARG A 134 -17.14 -4.63 -18.07
C ARG A 134 -15.75 -4.06 -17.91
N TYR A 135 -14.71 -4.91 -17.93
CA TYR A 135 -13.34 -4.51 -17.62
C TYR A 135 -12.29 -5.05 -18.62
N PRO A 136 -12.49 -4.92 -19.95
CA PRO A 136 -11.59 -5.53 -20.94
C PRO A 136 -10.16 -4.99 -20.87
N GLU A 137 -9.99 -3.66 -20.77
CA GLU A 137 -8.66 -3.03 -20.66
C GLU A 137 -7.94 -3.43 -19.37
N HIS A 138 -8.65 -3.46 -18.25
CA HIS A 138 -8.08 -3.86 -16.96
C HIS A 138 -7.64 -5.32 -16.99
N ASN A 139 -8.45 -6.22 -17.55
CA ASN A 139 -8.10 -7.63 -17.69
C ASN A 139 -6.89 -7.82 -18.61
N ALA A 140 -6.79 -7.08 -19.71
CA ALA A 140 -5.63 -7.12 -20.61
C ALA A 140 -4.34 -6.71 -19.88
N ILE A 141 -4.36 -5.60 -19.15
CA ILE A 141 -3.20 -5.15 -18.36
C ILE A 141 -2.86 -6.16 -17.26
N LEU A 142 -3.86 -6.71 -16.57
CA LEU A 142 -3.64 -7.71 -15.52
C LEU A 142 -2.95 -8.97 -16.08
N ARG A 143 -3.27 -9.41 -17.30
CA ARG A 143 -2.56 -10.51 -17.97
C ARG A 143 -1.08 -10.19 -18.18
N VAL A 144 -0.77 -8.99 -18.68
CA VAL A 144 0.62 -8.52 -18.86
C VAL A 144 1.38 -8.54 -17.52
N ILE A 145 0.75 -8.06 -16.44
CA ILE A 145 1.34 -8.06 -15.08
C ILE A 145 1.57 -9.48 -14.55
N ILE A 146 0.65 -10.40 -14.83
CA ILE A 146 0.76 -11.80 -14.38
C ILE A 146 1.85 -12.53 -15.15
N GLU A 147 1.87 -12.41 -16.48
CA GLU A 147 2.85 -13.05 -17.36
C GLU A 147 4.25 -12.45 -17.16
N GLY A 148 4.30 -11.16 -16.88
CA GLY A 148 5.53 -10.41 -16.65
C GLY A 148 6.33 -10.16 -17.93
N PRO A 149 7.41 -9.37 -17.83
CA PRO A 149 8.14 -8.84 -18.97
C PRO A 149 9.00 -9.88 -19.72
N PHE A 150 9.20 -11.07 -19.15
CA PHE A 150 10.24 -12.01 -19.60
C PHE A 150 9.71 -13.31 -20.20
N LYS A 151 8.50 -13.74 -19.81
CA LYS A 151 7.94 -15.06 -20.17
C LYS A 151 7.79 -15.23 -21.68
N ALA A 152 7.45 -14.16 -22.42
CA ALA A 152 7.28 -14.22 -23.87
C ALA A 152 8.60 -14.51 -24.62
N ARG A 153 9.73 -13.96 -24.15
CA ARG A 153 11.06 -14.17 -24.78
C ARG A 153 11.74 -15.46 -24.32
N TRP A 154 11.58 -15.82 -23.05
CA TRP A 154 12.25 -16.96 -22.42
C TRP A 154 11.23 -17.90 -21.77
N PRO A 155 10.33 -18.55 -22.53
CA PRO A 155 9.23 -19.33 -21.97
C PRO A 155 9.67 -20.52 -21.11
N LEU A 156 10.84 -21.11 -21.37
CA LEU A 156 11.38 -22.24 -20.60
C LEU A 156 12.19 -21.78 -19.38
N THR A 157 12.83 -20.62 -19.45
CA THR A 157 13.84 -20.19 -18.46
C THR A 157 13.51 -18.91 -17.70
N TRP A 158 12.40 -18.22 -18.01
CA TRP A 158 11.92 -17.05 -17.23
C TRP A 158 11.85 -17.27 -15.71
N PRO A 159 11.60 -18.48 -15.15
CA PRO A 159 11.58 -18.66 -13.70
C PRO A 159 12.93 -18.31 -13.04
N LYS A 160 14.04 -18.31 -13.79
CA LYS A 160 15.34 -17.80 -13.33
C LYS A 160 15.32 -16.33 -12.93
N LEU A 161 14.45 -15.54 -13.55
CA LEU A 161 14.30 -14.09 -13.36
C LEU A 161 13.21 -13.76 -12.34
N HIS A 162 12.71 -14.77 -11.63
CA HIS A 162 11.63 -14.66 -10.66
C HIS A 162 12.04 -15.27 -9.33
N HIS A 163 12.00 -14.49 -8.24
CA HIS A 163 12.41 -14.98 -6.93
C HIS A 163 11.54 -14.46 -5.80
N ARG A 164 11.26 -15.35 -4.85
CA ARG A 164 10.63 -15.01 -3.58
C ARG A 164 11.68 -14.74 -2.53
N SER A 165 11.49 -13.68 -1.75
CA SER A 165 12.36 -13.40 -0.61
C SER A 165 12.33 -14.54 0.41
N LYS A 166 13.34 -14.62 1.28
CA LYS A 166 13.42 -15.61 2.37
C LYS A 166 12.19 -15.63 3.28
N GLY A 167 11.55 -14.47 3.49
CA GLY A 167 10.31 -14.34 4.28
C GLY A 167 9.04 -14.64 3.49
N GLY A 168 9.14 -14.79 2.16
CA GLY A 168 8.01 -15.05 1.26
C GLY A 168 7.08 -13.86 1.07
N ASN A 169 7.41 -12.68 1.60
CA ASN A 169 6.57 -11.48 1.50
C ASN A 169 6.90 -10.61 0.28
N TYR A 170 8.02 -10.87 -0.41
CA TYR A 170 8.34 -10.26 -1.67
C TYR A 170 8.44 -11.27 -2.79
N VAL A 171 7.98 -10.84 -3.96
CA VAL A 171 8.10 -11.49 -5.25
C VAL A 171 8.79 -10.48 -6.17
N VAL A 172 10.04 -10.77 -6.54
CA VAL A 172 10.87 -9.89 -7.37
C VAL A 172 11.04 -10.52 -8.74
N ILE A 173 10.72 -9.75 -9.78
CA ILE A 173 10.90 -10.10 -11.18
C ILE A 173 11.98 -9.17 -11.72
N SER A 174 13.14 -9.72 -12.11
CA SER A 174 14.28 -8.89 -12.50
C SER A 174 15.24 -9.60 -13.44
N ASP A 175 15.82 -8.83 -14.36
CA ASP A 175 16.94 -9.16 -15.23
C ASP A 175 18.27 -8.53 -14.76
N ILE A 176 18.32 -7.97 -13.55
CA ILE A 176 19.51 -7.29 -13.06
C ILE A 176 20.68 -8.26 -12.88
N GLY A 177 21.84 -7.95 -13.47
CA GLY A 177 23.00 -8.83 -13.36
C GLY A 177 22.93 -10.08 -14.24
N VAL A 178 21.96 -10.15 -15.17
CA VAL A 178 21.94 -11.14 -16.25
C VAL A 178 21.75 -10.44 -17.59
N THR A 179 22.50 -10.87 -18.59
CA THR A 179 22.43 -10.34 -19.96
C THR A 179 21.43 -11.12 -20.81
N ASP A 180 21.05 -10.51 -21.93
CA ASP A 180 20.18 -11.15 -22.92
C ASP A 180 20.86 -12.37 -23.53
N GLN A 181 22.15 -12.26 -23.83
CA GLN A 181 22.93 -13.35 -24.42
C GLN A 181 22.99 -14.56 -23.47
N GLU A 182 23.14 -14.32 -22.17
CA GLU A 182 23.14 -15.41 -21.17
C GLU A 182 21.77 -16.10 -21.10
N MET A 183 20.67 -15.34 -21.11
CA MET A 183 19.33 -15.91 -21.10
C MET A 183 18.99 -16.62 -22.42
N ASP A 184 19.35 -16.05 -23.57
CA ASP A 184 19.15 -16.65 -24.88
C ASP A 184 19.92 -17.98 -25.00
N ALA A 185 21.16 -18.04 -24.49
CA ALA A 185 21.95 -19.27 -24.44
C ALA A 185 21.32 -20.32 -23.50
N LEU A 186 20.81 -19.90 -22.35
CA LEU A 186 20.16 -20.77 -21.38
C LEU A 186 18.85 -21.36 -21.94
N GLU A 187 18.06 -20.53 -22.62
CA GLU A 187 16.82 -20.94 -23.30
C GLU A 187 17.11 -21.94 -24.42
N ALA A 188 18.14 -21.69 -25.23
CA ALA A 188 18.56 -22.59 -26.31
C ALA A 188 19.02 -23.96 -25.77
N GLU A 189 19.66 -23.99 -24.59
CA GLU A 189 20.04 -25.24 -23.94
C GLU A 189 18.83 -25.97 -23.35
N ALA A 190 17.90 -25.25 -22.70
CA ALA A 190 16.66 -25.82 -22.18
C ALA A 190 15.78 -26.42 -23.31
N ALA A 191 15.77 -25.80 -24.49
CA ALA A 191 15.01 -26.25 -25.65
C ALA A 191 15.50 -27.59 -26.23
N LYS A 192 16.71 -28.06 -25.86
CA LYS A 192 17.22 -29.39 -26.28
C LYS A 192 16.61 -30.54 -25.49
N LEU A 193 15.92 -30.26 -24.38
CA LEU A 193 15.25 -31.29 -23.59
C LEU A 193 14.03 -31.84 -24.33
N ASP A 194 13.87 -33.16 -24.36
CA ASP A 194 12.66 -33.81 -24.89
C ASP A 194 11.47 -33.61 -23.93
N PRO A 195 10.39 -32.91 -24.33
CA PRO A 195 9.20 -32.72 -23.51
C PRO A 195 8.49 -34.02 -23.11
N ASN A 196 8.71 -35.11 -23.84
CA ASN A 196 8.13 -36.43 -23.54
C ASN A 196 8.96 -37.26 -22.54
N ASP A 197 10.15 -36.79 -22.16
CA ASP A 197 10.97 -37.45 -21.16
C ASP A 197 10.27 -37.41 -19.78
N LYS A 198 10.18 -38.57 -19.11
CA LYS A 198 9.59 -38.68 -17.77
C LYS A 198 10.26 -37.78 -16.72
N LEU A 199 11.52 -37.39 -16.94
CA LEU A 199 12.31 -36.50 -16.10
C LEU A 199 12.38 -35.06 -16.64
N TYR A 200 11.63 -34.71 -17.70
CA TYR A 200 11.65 -33.38 -18.33
C TYR A 200 11.52 -32.26 -17.31
N ALA A 201 10.50 -32.29 -16.45
CA ALA A 201 10.28 -31.25 -15.44
C ALA A 201 11.46 -31.10 -14.47
N GLN A 202 12.06 -32.22 -14.03
CA GLN A 202 13.22 -32.20 -13.13
C GLN A 202 14.46 -31.63 -13.82
N ARG A 203 14.66 -31.95 -15.11
CA ARG A 203 15.79 -31.42 -15.90
C ARG A 203 15.60 -29.95 -16.20
N LEU A 204 14.39 -29.53 -16.57
CA LEU A 204 14.04 -28.14 -16.83
C LEU A 204 14.23 -27.26 -15.58
N ALA A 205 13.86 -27.78 -14.40
CA ALA A 205 14.04 -27.06 -13.13
C ALA A 205 15.51 -26.67 -12.82
N LYS A 206 16.49 -27.36 -13.44
CA LYS A 206 17.92 -26.99 -13.29
C LYS A 206 18.23 -25.62 -13.92
N PHE A 207 17.46 -25.20 -14.92
CA PHE A 207 17.60 -23.90 -15.59
C PHE A 207 16.94 -22.77 -14.80
N HIS A 208 16.09 -23.09 -13.82
CA HIS A 208 15.28 -22.11 -13.07
C HIS A 208 16.02 -21.49 -11.87
N LYS A 209 17.27 -21.88 -11.61
CA LYS A 209 18.01 -21.38 -10.45
C LYS A 209 18.22 -19.85 -10.57
N PRO A 210 17.71 -19.05 -9.61
CA PRO A 210 17.89 -17.60 -9.62
C PRO A 210 19.37 -17.23 -9.46
N HIS A 211 19.74 -16.08 -10.01
CA HIS A 211 21.10 -15.52 -9.86
C HIS A 211 21.25 -14.75 -8.55
N ASP A 212 22.49 -14.59 -8.07
CA ASP A 212 22.79 -14.06 -6.74
C ASP A 212 22.30 -12.61 -6.54
N ASP A 213 22.33 -11.78 -7.59
CA ASP A 213 21.82 -10.39 -7.52
C ASP A 213 20.32 -10.34 -7.26
N LEU A 214 19.52 -11.19 -7.91
CA LEU A 214 18.06 -11.26 -7.70
C LEU A 214 17.73 -11.81 -6.30
N VAL A 215 18.48 -12.82 -5.84
CA VAL A 215 18.35 -13.32 -4.46
C VAL A 215 18.68 -12.22 -3.45
N SER A 216 19.74 -11.45 -3.68
CA SER A 216 20.15 -10.34 -2.83
C SER A 216 19.11 -9.22 -2.84
N ALA A 217 18.59 -8.86 -4.03
CA ALA A 217 17.52 -7.86 -4.19
C ALA A 217 16.27 -8.23 -3.39
N ALA A 218 15.75 -9.45 -3.57
CA ALA A 218 14.54 -9.89 -2.88
C ALA A 218 14.71 -9.90 -1.35
N ASN A 219 15.89 -10.28 -0.86
CA ASN A 219 16.17 -10.30 0.58
C ASN A 219 16.40 -8.90 1.16
N LEU A 220 16.99 -7.99 0.39
CA LEU A 220 17.08 -6.57 0.76
C LEU A 220 15.68 -5.94 0.88
N MET A 221 14.78 -6.23 -0.06
CA MET A 221 13.40 -5.72 -0.03
C MET A 221 12.64 -6.26 1.20
N GLU A 222 12.82 -7.55 1.51
CA GLU A 222 12.29 -8.16 2.74
C GLU A 222 12.84 -7.50 4.01
N LEU A 223 14.15 -7.23 4.07
CA LEU A 223 14.78 -6.51 5.18
C LEU A 223 14.19 -5.09 5.30
N SER A 224 14.06 -4.39 4.18
CA SER A 224 13.51 -3.03 4.14
C SER A 224 12.09 -2.98 4.67
N ARG A 225 11.20 -3.92 4.28
CA ARG A 225 9.85 -4.02 4.85
C ARG A 225 9.87 -4.29 6.36
N LYS A 226 10.81 -5.10 6.86
CA LYS A 226 10.95 -5.31 8.31
C LYS A 226 11.31 -4.01 9.01
N GLU A 227 12.26 -3.25 8.46
CA GLU A 227 12.65 -1.94 8.98
C GLU A 227 11.51 -0.92 8.89
N PHE A 228 10.73 -0.90 7.80
CA PHE A 228 9.56 -0.02 7.67
C PHE A 228 8.50 -0.32 8.72
N MET A 229 8.23 -1.60 9.01
CA MET A 229 7.31 -1.99 10.06
C MET A 229 7.86 -1.68 11.46
N ALA A 230 9.16 -1.88 11.70
CA ALA A 230 9.81 -1.51 12.95
C ALA A 230 9.76 0.00 13.19
N PHE A 231 10.09 0.78 12.17
CA PHE A 231 9.95 2.24 12.13
C PHE A 231 8.52 2.68 12.47
N ALA A 232 7.53 2.01 11.88
CA ALA A 232 6.11 2.25 12.12
C ALA A 232 5.63 1.83 13.53
N GLY A 233 6.47 1.17 14.34
CA GLY A 233 6.06 0.60 15.63
C GLY A 233 5.07 -0.57 15.48
N ILE A 234 5.06 -1.23 14.33
CA ILE A 234 4.11 -2.29 14.00
C ILE A 234 4.79 -3.66 14.11
N SER A 235 4.17 -4.58 14.86
CA SER A 235 4.61 -5.97 14.92
C SER A 235 4.55 -6.64 13.54
N GLN A 236 5.58 -7.41 13.19
CA GLN A 236 5.63 -8.23 11.97
C GLN A 236 4.40 -9.16 11.84
N SER A 237 3.80 -9.57 12.96
CA SER A 237 2.60 -10.42 12.98
C SER A 237 1.33 -9.74 12.45
N ARG A 238 1.31 -8.41 12.35
CA ARG A 238 0.20 -7.65 11.76
C ARG A 238 0.20 -7.74 10.23
N TRP A 239 1.30 -8.20 9.61
CA TRP A 239 1.35 -8.39 8.16
C TRP A 239 0.29 -9.41 7.73
N PRO A 240 -0.58 -9.10 6.73
CA PRO A 240 -1.64 -10.02 6.35
C PRO A 240 -1.08 -11.35 5.81
N LYS A 241 -1.66 -12.45 6.27
CA LYS A 241 -1.24 -13.80 5.88
C LYS A 241 -1.40 -13.98 4.37
N GLY A 242 -0.35 -14.48 3.72
CA GLY A 242 -0.37 -14.78 2.29
C GLY A 242 -0.19 -13.57 1.38
N LYS A 243 -0.12 -12.35 1.93
CA LYS A 243 0.14 -11.13 1.16
C LYS A 243 1.58 -11.10 0.66
N ARG A 244 1.75 -10.92 -0.66
CA ARG A 244 3.07 -10.83 -1.30
C ARG A 244 3.17 -9.51 -2.06
N LEU A 245 4.19 -8.75 -1.73
CA LEU A 245 4.56 -7.52 -2.42
C LEU A 245 5.30 -7.86 -3.70
N ARG A 246 4.88 -7.26 -4.81
CA ARG A 246 5.48 -7.51 -6.12
C ARG A 246 6.39 -6.34 -6.52
N VAL A 247 7.54 -6.67 -7.10
CA VAL A 247 8.48 -5.68 -7.63
C VAL A 247 8.98 -6.13 -8.99
N PHE A 248 8.79 -5.29 -10.01
CA PHE A 248 9.45 -5.39 -11.30
C PHE A 248 10.70 -4.51 -11.27
N PHE A 249 11.86 -5.11 -11.42
CA PHE A 249 13.12 -4.41 -11.34
C PHE A 249 13.94 -4.65 -12.60
N PHE A 250 13.98 -3.64 -13.46
CA PHE A 250 14.63 -3.69 -14.75
C PHE A 250 16.10 -3.30 -14.67
N ARG A 251 16.95 -3.90 -15.51
CA ARG A 251 18.36 -3.52 -15.62
C ARG A 251 18.55 -2.10 -16.16
N ASP A 252 17.62 -1.60 -16.98
CA ASP A 252 17.73 -0.33 -17.69
C ASP A 252 16.37 0.34 -17.92
N GLN A 253 16.43 1.64 -18.23
CA GLN A 253 15.25 2.47 -18.45
C GLN A 253 14.42 2.02 -19.65
N SER A 254 15.04 1.52 -20.72
CA SER A 254 14.31 1.14 -21.94
C SER A 254 13.34 0.00 -21.67
N ARG A 255 13.76 -1.01 -20.89
CA ARG A 255 12.91 -2.14 -20.50
C ARG A 255 11.79 -1.73 -19.57
N PHE A 256 12.10 -0.90 -18.58
CA PHE A 256 11.10 -0.29 -17.71
C PHE A 256 10.03 0.43 -18.53
N MET A 257 10.41 1.35 -19.41
CA MET A 257 9.47 2.10 -20.24
C MET A 257 8.61 1.18 -21.13
N SER A 258 9.19 0.14 -21.74
CA SER A 258 8.46 -0.82 -22.58
C SER A 258 7.40 -1.57 -21.79
N PHE A 259 7.77 -2.15 -20.65
CA PHE A 259 6.83 -2.92 -19.82
C PHE A 259 5.72 -2.03 -19.27
N GLU A 260 6.05 -0.82 -18.84
CA GLU A 260 5.05 0.12 -18.32
C GLU A 260 4.09 0.60 -19.40
N GLN A 261 4.56 0.75 -20.65
CA GLN A 261 3.70 1.05 -21.79
C GLN A 261 2.71 -0.09 -22.05
N GLU A 262 3.14 -1.35 -21.97
CA GLU A 262 2.26 -2.52 -22.07
C GLU A 262 1.25 -2.59 -20.89
N CYS A 263 1.64 -2.08 -19.72
CA CYS A 263 0.75 -1.93 -18.56
C CYS A 263 -0.18 -0.70 -18.65
N GLY A 264 -0.29 -0.07 -19.83
CA GLY A 264 -1.19 1.05 -20.12
C GLY A 264 -0.57 2.43 -19.94
N GLY A 265 0.73 2.54 -19.65
CA GLY A 265 1.52 3.78 -19.66
C GLY A 265 1.12 4.84 -18.64
N ARG A 266 0.22 4.54 -17.70
CA ARG A 266 -0.26 5.51 -16.70
C ARG A 266 0.80 5.67 -15.61
N GLY A 267 1.37 6.87 -15.49
CA GLY A 267 2.35 7.20 -14.44
C GLY A 267 3.81 7.28 -14.92
N VAL A 268 4.05 7.03 -16.20
CA VAL A 268 5.39 7.10 -16.79
C VAL A 268 5.62 8.48 -17.40
N SER A 269 6.27 9.38 -16.67
CA SER A 269 6.98 10.49 -17.31
C SER A 269 8.44 10.07 -17.54
N GLY A 270 9.11 10.66 -18.55
CA GLY A 270 10.51 10.33 -18.86
C GLY A 270 11.51 10.60 -17.73
N SER A 271 11.09 11.20 -16.62
CA SER A 271 11.91 11.53 -15.45
C SER A 271 11.73 10.60 -14.24
N VAL A 272 10.82 9.63 -14.29
CA VAL A 272 10.56 8.71 -13.16
C VAL A 272 11.63 7.61 -13.14
N LEU A 273 12.28 7.43 -11.99
CA LEU A 273 13.31 6.39 -11.76
C LEU A 273 12.71 5.05 -11.29
N GLY A 274 11.48 5.12 -10.79
CA GLY A 274 10.63 4.03 -10.36
C GLY A 274 9.40 4.59 -9.66
N TYR A 275 8.36 3.77 -9.51
CA TYR A 275 7.14 4.18 -8.83
C TYR A 275 6.37 2.98 -8.26
N TYR A 276 5.60 3.20 -7.20
CA TYR A 276 4.56 2.31 -6.72
C TYR A 276 3.21 2.66 -7.35
N THR A 277 2.50 1.66 -7.86
CA THR A 277 1.12 1.84 -8.36
C THR A 277 0.10 1.30 -7.34
N PRO A 278 -0.72 2.15 -6.70
CA PRO A 278 -1.77 1.68 -5.79
C PRO A 278 -2.83 0.81 -6.47
N MET A 279 -3.05 0.99 -7.78
CA MET A 279 -4.04 0.24 -8.55
C MET A 279 -3.59 -1.21 -8.79
N TRP A 280 -2.33 -1.41 -9.16
CA TRP A 280 -1.78 -2.74 -9.48
C TRP A 280 -0.90 -3.34 -8.38
N ARG A 281 -0.62 -2.56 -7.33
CA ARG A 281 0.08 -2.96 -6.10
C ARG A 281 1.47 -3.57 -6.30
N TYR A 282 2.14 -3.20 -7.39
CA TYR A 282 3.55 -3.48 -7.61
C TYR A 282 4.39 -2.20 -7.56
N ILE A 283 5.68 -2.37 -7.30
CA ILE A 283 6.69 -1.34 -7.59
C ILE A 283 7.33 -1.70 -8.93
N SER A 284 7.56 -0.69 -9.76
CA SER A 284 8.35 -0.83 -10.98
C SER A 284 9.48 0.18 -10.97
N LEU A 285 10.70 -0.28 -11.21
CA LEU A 285 11.90 0.55 -11.18
C LEU A 285 12.98 0.00 -12.11
N PHE A 286 13.98 0.82 -12.41
CA PHE A 286 15.16 0.37 -13.13
C PHE A 286 16.48 0.73 -12.43
N ASN A 287 17.53 -0.01 -12.79
CA ASN A 287 18.87 0.22 -12.24
C ASN A 287 19.50 1.45 -12.89
N GLN A 288 19.77 2.49 -12.10
CA GLN A 288 20.32 3.73 -12.61
C GLN A 288 21.78 3.51 -13.05
N PRO A 289 22.17 3.98 -14.24
CA PRO A 289 23.55 3.87 -14.69
C PRO A 289 24.48 4.78 -13.88
N GLY A 290 25.76 4.42 -13.79
CA GLY A 290 26.81 5.29 -13.22
C GLY A 290 26.80 5.46 -11.69
N GLY A 291 25.83 4.91 -10.97
CA GLY A 291 25.76 4.96 -9.51
C GLY A 291 26.72 3.98 -8.81
N THR A 292 26.99 4.24 -7.52
CA THR A 292 27.78 3.33 -6.68
C THR A 292 27.00 2.04 -6.43
N LYS A 293 27.58 0.88 -6.76
CA LYS A 293 26.97 -0.43 -6.51
C LYS A 293 27.05 -0.79 -5.02
N VAL A 294 25.93 -1.21 -4.43
CA VAL A 294 25.83 -1.43 -2.97
C VAL A 294 25.18 -2.77 -2.60
N ALA A 295 24.34 -3.34 -3.47
CA ALA A 295 23.79 -4.68 -3.32
C ALA A 295 23.95 -5.45 -4.64
N GLY A 296 25.12 -6.07 -4.81
CA GLY A 296 25.45 -6.74 -6.07
C GLY A 296 25.57 -5.75 -7.22
N ASN A 297 24.77 -5.91 -8.28
CA ASN A 297 24.72 -4.97 -9.40
C ASN A 297 23.81 -3.74 -9.18
N ILE A 298 23.12 -3.64 -8.04
CA ILE A 298 22.19 -2.55 -7.74
C ILE A 298 22.93 -1.29 -7.29
N THR A 299 22.57 -0.14 -7.86
CA THR A 299 23.14 1.15 -7.46
C THR A 299 22.42 1.78 -6.26
N GLN A 300 23.16 2.61 -5.52
CA GLN A 300 22.66 3.32 -4.33
C GLN A 300 21.43 4.17 -4.65
N GLY A 301 21.46 4.97 -5.72
CA GLY A 301 20.31 5.80 -6.11
C GLY A 301 19.06 4.96 -6.40
N THR A 302 19.22 3.78 -6.99
CA THR A 302 18.09 2.86 -7.22
C THR A 302 17.53 2.28 -5.93
N ILE A 303 18.37 1.98 -4.94
CA ILE A 303 17.88 1.52 -3.63
C ILE A 303 17.17 2.64 -2.88
N GLU A 304 17.65 3.88 -2.95
CA GLU A 304 16.97 5.05 -2.39
C GLU A 304 15.55 5.19 -2.98
N THR A 305 15.42 5.07 -4.31
CA THR A 305 14.12 5.04 -4.99
C THR A 305 13.26 3.87 -4.49
N PHE A 306 13.83 2.66 -4.39
CA PHE A 306 13.09 1.52 -3.85
C PHE A 306 12.63 1.77 -2.41
N TRP A 307 13.40 2.41 -1.54
CA TRP A 307 12.97 2.65 -0.17
C TRP A 307 11.83 3.65 -0.08
N HIS A 308 11.87 4.70 -0.89
CA HIS A 308 10.78 5.66 -1.04
C HIS A 308 9.48 4.96 -1.49
N GLU A 309 9.53 4.24 -2.62
CA GLU A 309 8.35 3.53 -3.16
C GLU A 309 7.93 2.33 -2.29
N GLY A 310 8.90 1.68 -1.66
CA GLY A 310 8.73 0.57 -0.72
C GLY A 310 7.98 0.99 0.53
N TRP A 311 8.16 2.23 0.98
CA TRP A 311 7.33 2.82 2.02
C TRP A 311 5.88 2.92 1.55
N HIS A 312 5.59 3.51 0.38
CA HIS A 312 4.21 3.62 -0.11
C HIS A 312 3.53 2.25 -0.26
N GLN A 313 4.25 1.27 -0.80
CA GLN A 313 3.78 -0.11 -0.91
C GLN A 313 3.46 -0.71 0.46
N THR A 314 4.34 -0.53 1.46
CA THR A 314 4.12 -1.02 2.82
C THR A 314 2.97 -0.28 3.52
N CYS A 315 2.95 1.05 3.41
CA CYS A 315 1.97 1.97 3.96
C CYS A 315 0.56 1.57 3.51
N HIS A 316 0.37 1.32 2.21
CA HIS A 316 -0.91 0.86 1.63
C HIS A 316 -1.47 -0.39 2.33
N ILE A 317 -0.61 -1.30 2.80
CA ILE A 317 -1.02 -2.52 3.52
C ILE A 317 -1.36 -2.24 4.98
N ILE A 318 -0.60 -1.36 5.65
CA ILE A 318 -0.75 -1.11 7.09
C ILE A 318 -1.82 -0.06 7.44
N THR A 319 -2.10 0.90 6.54
CA THR A 319 -3.18 1.88 6.67
C THR A 319 -3.52 2.58 5.34
N ARG A 320 -4.80 2.85 5.11
CA ARG A 320 -5.27 3.74 4.04
C ARG A 320 -5.55 5.17 4.51
N ARG A 321 -5.27 5.47 5.78
CA ARG A 321 -5.61 6.74 6.42
C ARG A 321 -4.42 7.69 6.56
N CYS A 322 -3.24 7.30 6.07
CA CYS A 322 -2.05 8.15 6.12
C CYS A 322 -2.26 9.42 5.27
N PRO A 323 -2.24 10.63 5.86
CA PRO A 323 -2.38 11.86 5.10
C PRO A 323 -1.17 12.07 4.20
N LEU A 324 -1.37 12.81 3.10
CA LEU A 324 -0.39 12.94 2.02
C LEU A 324 0.97 13.46 2.51
N TRP A 325 1.00 14.55 3.28
CA TRP A 325 2.24 15.12 3.82
C TRP A 325 3.05 14.10 4.64
N MET A 326 2.36 13.24 5.39
CA MET A 326 3.00 12.28 6.27
C MET A 326 3.49 11.08 5.48
N ASN A 327 2.69 10.63 4.51
CA ASN A 327 3.06 9.53 3.64
C ASN A 327 4.31 9.88 2.81
N GLU A 328 4.32 11.04 2.14
CA GLU A 328 5.47 11.52 1.37
C GLU A 328 6.66 11.90 2.25
N GLY A 329 6.41 12.53 3.40
CA GLY A 329 7.48 12.89 4.33
C GLY A 329 8.22 11.69 4.90
N ILE A 330 7.49 10.60 5.19
CA ILE A 330 8.10 9.34 5.61
C ILE A 330 8.82 8.66 4.44
N ALA A 331 8.23 8.65 3.24
CA ALA A 331 8.85 8.09 2.04
C ALA A 331 10.21 8.77 1.75
N GLU A 332 10.24 10.10 1.77
CA GLU A 332 11.47 10.89 1.64
C GLU A 332 12.48 10.56 2.76
N PHE A 333 12.01 10.52 4.02
CA PHE A 333 12.87 10.23 5.16
C PHE A 333 13.54 8.85 5.02
N LEU A 334 12.75 7.81 4.74
CA LEU A 334 13.24 6.44 4.58
C LEU A 334 14.03 6.25 3.27
N GLY A 335 13.74 7.04 2.24
CA GLY A 335 14.45 7.05 0.97
C GLY A 335 15.93 7.42 1.12
N TYR A 336 16.29 8.22 2.13
CA TYR A 336 17.70 8.51 2.43
C TYR A 336 18.29 7.45 3.36
N GLY A 337 19.15 6.59 2.82
CA GLY A 337 19.80 5.54 3.60
C GLY A 337 21.13 5.07 3.03
N THR A 338 21.75 4.10 3.69
CA THR A 338 22.92 3.38 3.16
C THR A 338 22.69 1.88 3.21
N CYS A 339 23.38 1.18 2.31
CA CYS A 339 23.32 -0.25 2.18
C CYS A 339 24.76 -0.80 2.17
N LYS A 340 25.03 -1.80 3.01
CA LYS A 340 26.32 -2.48 3.13
C LYS A 340 26.15 -4.00 3.03
N ASP A 341 27.25 -4.72 2.94
CA ASP A 341 27.30 -6.18 3.00
C ASP A 341 26.34 -6.85 2.01
N ARG A 342 26.34 -6.34 0.78
CA ARG A 342 25.47 -6.79 -0.33
C ARG A 342 23.96 -6.77 0.01
N GLY A 343 23.50 -5.77 0.77
CA GLY A 343 22.07 -5.62 1.08
C GLY A 343 21.61 -6.33 2.35
N THR A 344 22.53 -6.77 3.20
CA THR A 344 22.19 -7.42 4.48
C THR A 344 22.23 -6.47 5.67
N ASN A 345 22.77 -5.26 5.49
CA ASN A 345 22.82 -4.23 6.52
C ASN A 345 22.39 -2.89 5.91
N ILE A 346 21.32 -2.30 6.45
CA ILE A 346 20.76 -1.04 5.97
C ILE A 346 20.59 -0.05 7.12
N GLU A 347 20.78 1.22 6.81
CA GLU A 347 20.52 2.34 7.72
C GLU A 347 19.66 3.37 6.97
N LEU A 348 18.51 3.75 7.53
CA LEU A 348 17.53 4.62 6.90
C LEU A 348 17.36 5.93 7.69
N GLY A 349 16.79 6.96 7.07
CA GLY A 349 16.55 8.24 7.74
C GLY A 349 17.79 9.10 7.90
N LEU A 350 18.72 9.01 6.95
CA LEU A 350 19.97 9.76 6.99
C LEU A 350 19.78 11.22 6.60
N LEU A 351 20.59 12.10 7.20
CA LEU A 351 20.63 13.51 6.82
C LEU A 351 21.59 13.73 5.66
N VAL A 352 21.05 14.07 4.49
CA VAL A 352 21.83 14.43 3.31
C VAL A 352 21.83 15.95 3.16
N ARG A 353 22.97 16.59 3.43
CA ARG A 353 23.12 18.06 3.41
C ARG A 353 23.45 18.65 2.04
N ALA A 354 24.07 17.85 1.17
CA ALA A 354 24.42 18.22 -0.19
C ALA A 354 24.50 16.96 -1.07
N LYS A 355 24.09 17.08 -2.33
CA LYS A 355 24.37 16.11 -3.40
C LYS A 355 25.10 16.86 -4.50
N LYS A 356 26.10 16.22 -5.11
CA LYS A 356 27.06 16.87 -6.03
C LYS A 356 26.38 17.62 -7.18
N ASP A 357 25.30 17.06 -7.71
CA ASP A 357 24.64 17.53 -8.93
C ASP A 357 23.13 17.84 -8.73
N SER A 358 22.65 17.95 -7.48
CA SER A 358 21.23 18.20 -7.19
C SER A 358 21.01 18.92 -5.87
N TYR A 359 20.10 19.90 -5.86
CA TYR A 359 19.66 20.59 -4.66
C TYR A 359 18.90 19.64 -3.74
N THR A 360 19.27 19.61 -2.46
CA THR A 360 18.72 18.66 -1.48
C THR A 360 17.47 19.21 -0.79
N GLY A 361 16.65 18.31 -0.23
CA GLY A 361 15.55 18.72 0.66
C GLY A 361 16.03 19.58 1.83
N TYR A 362 17.24 19.33 2.33
CA TYR A 362 17.91 20.14 3.35
C TYR A 362 18.08 21.60 2.93
N GLU A 363 18.65 21.84 1.74
CA GLU A 363 18.85 23.20 1.22
C GLU A 363 17.52 23.90 0.95
N LEU A 364 16.55 23.19 0.35
CA LEU A 364 15.20 23.71 0.10
C LEU A 364 14.50 24.17 1.38
N VAL A 365 14.60 23.41 2.47
CA VAL A 365 13.95 23.74 3.75
C VAL A 365 14.59 24.98 4.37
N LYS A 366 15.92 25.08 4.35
CA LYS A 366 16.61 26.27 4.87
C LYS A 366 16.24 27.52 4.09
N GLU A 367 16.18 27.42 2.78
CA GLU A 367 15.76 28.53 1.92
C GLU A 367 14.29 28.90 2.14
N MET A 368 13.40 27.91 2.20
CA MET A 368 11.97 28.07 2.45
C MET A 368 11.72 28.80 3.77
N ILE A 369 12.41 28.43 4.84
CA ILE A 369 12.29 29.08 6.15
C ILE A 369 12.86 30.49 6.11
N ARG A 370 14.02 30.69 5.47
CA ARG A 370 14.64 32.03 5.33
C ARG A 370 13.72 33.00 4.58
N LEU A 371 13.03 32.52 3.55
CA LEU A 371 12.12 33.31 2.71
C LEU A 371 10.68 33.31 3.20
N ASN A 372 10.36 32.63 4.31
CA ASN A 372 9.00 32.48 4.83
C ASN A 372 8.00 31.93 3.78
N ARG A 373 8.44 30.90 3.03
CA ARG A 373 7.68 30.26 1.93
C ARG A 373 7.03 28.92 2.32
N PHE A 374 7.18 28.49 3.57
CA PHE A 374 6.54 27.26 4.07
C PHE A 374 5.03 27.48 4.25
N ILE A 375 4.26 26.39 4.21
CA ILE A 375 2.83 26.42 4.55
C ILE A 375 2.68 26.20 6.05
N PRO A 376 1.84 26.97 6.75
CA PRO A 376 1.56 26.72 8.15
C PRO A 376 1.06 25.28 8.41
N PHE A 377 1.50 24.64 9.49
CA PHE A 377 1.17 23.26 9.83
C PHE A 377 -0.35 23.02 9.87
N LYS A 378 -1.11 23.98 10.40
CA LYS A 378 -2.58 23.96 10.47
C LYS A 378 -3.27 23.80 9.10
N GLU A 379 -2.60 24.18 8.03
CA GLU A 379 -3.07 24.04 6.65
C GLU A 379 -2.39 22.82 6.01
N PHE A 380 -1.07 22.71 6.13
CA PHE A 380 -0.26 21.69 5.45
C PHE A 380 -0.65 20.26 5.86
N PHE A 381 -1.04 20.04 7.12
CA PHE A 381 -1.39 18.71 7.61
C PHE A 381 -2.66 18.13 6.97
N TYR A 382 -3.45 18.98 6.29
CA TYR A 382 -4.70 18.62 5.63
C TYR A 382 -4.64 18.83 4.12
N TYR A 383 -3.45 19.03 3.54
CA TYR A 383 -3.29 19.12 2.09
C TYR A 383 -3.73 17.81 1.41
N GLU A 384 -4.57 17.95 0.39
CA GLU A 384 -4.92 16.87 -0.52
C GLU A 384 -4.12 16.98 -1.83
N SER A 385 -4.37 16.04 -2.75
CA SER A 385 -3.65 15.96 -4.02
C SER A 385 -3.69 17.26 -4.83
N ARG A 386 -4.77 18.03 -4.74
CA ARG A 386 -4.92 19.28 -5.51
C ARG A 386 -4.00 20.39 -4.98
N GLU A 387 -3.96 20.56 -3.66
CA GLU A 387 -3.12 21.54 -2.98
C GLU A 387 -1.63 21.15 -3.02
N TRP A 388 -1.35 19.84 -3.07
CA TRP A 388 0.01 19.31 -3.16
C TRP A 388 0.64 19.52 -4.55
N ASN A 389 -0.12 19.26 -5.61
CA ASN A 389 0.38 19.24 -6.99
C ASN A 389 0.25 20.60 -7.66
N THR A 390 0.95 21.61 -7.12
CA THR A 390 1.11 22.93 -7.75
C THR A 390 2.54 23.11 -8.27
N ASP A 391 2.84 24.30 -8.78
CA ASP A 391 4.19 24.80 -9.07
C ASP A 391 5.20 24.71 -7.92
N ARG A 392 4.75 24.36 -6.70
CA ARG A 392 5.57 24.24 -5.50
C ARG A 392 5.76 22.81 -5.01
N VAL A 393 5.44 21.79 -5.82
CA VAL A 393 5.49 20.38 -5.40
C VAL A 393 6.82 19.99 -4.73
N SER A 394 7.97 20.42 -5.24
CA SER A 394 9.28 20.15 -4.61
C SER A 394 9.44 20.77 -3.22
N LEU A 395 8.82 21.94 -2.98
CA LEU A 395 8.79 22.55 -1.65
C LEU A 395 7.90 21.74 -0.70
N ASN A 396 6.78 21.19 -1.19
CA ASN A 396 5.88 20.37 -0.37
C ASN A 396 6.60 19.08 0.09
N TYR A 397 7.30 18.38 -0.81
CA TYR A 397 8.15 17.24 -0.45
C TYR A 397 9.22 17.61 0.58
N ALA A 398 9.94 18.72 0.36
CA ALA A 398 10.99 19.17 1.27
C ALA A 398 10.43 19.52 2.66
N GLN A 399 9.29 20.23 2.72
CA GLN A 399 8.62 20.55 3.97
C GLN A 399 8.16 19.29 4.71
N ALA A 400 7.48 18.36 4.02
CA ALA A 400 7.03 17.08 4.57
C ALA A 400 8.20 16.26 5.16
N TRP A 401 9.26 16.06 4.37
CA TRP A 401 10.49 15.39 4.82
C TRP A 401 11.05 16.04 6.08
N SER A 402 11.12 17.37 6.11
CA SER A 402 11.73 18.10 7.22
C SER A 402 10.92 18.03 8.52
N ILE A 403 9.60 17.92 8.42
CA ILE A 403 8.70 17.74 9.56
C ILE A 403 8.91 16.34 10.14
N VAL A 404 8.97 15.32 9.29
CA VAL A 404 9.22 13.93 9.72
C VAL A 404 10.62 13.80 10.31
N TYR A 405 11.64 14.38 9.68
CA TYR A 405 13.00 14.39 10.21
C TYR A 405 13.05 15.09 11.58
N PHE A 406 12.41 16.25 11.73
CA PHE A 406 12.33 16.95 13.01
C PHE A 406 11.59 16.13 14.08
N ALA A 407 10.48 15.50 13.73
CA ALA A 407 9.72 14.65 14.65
C ALA A 407 10.56 13.47 15.17
N LEU A 408 11.41 12.87 14.33
CA LEU A 408 12.05 11.59 14.66
C LEU A 408 13.51 11.71 15.08
N ARG A 409 14.24 12.68 14.53
CA ARG A 409 15.67 12.93 14.76
C ARG A 409 15.95 14.30 15.39
N GLY A 410 14.94 15.17 15.47
CA GLY A 410 15.07 16.48 16.11
C GLY A 410 15.07 16.41 17.63
N ASP A 411 15.04 17.58 18.25
CA ASP A 411 15.19 17.79 19.70
C ASP A 411 13.86 18.01 20.44
N ASN A 412 12.73 17.60 19.85
CA ASN A 412 11.39 17.76 20.42
C ASN A 412 10.70 16.42 20.71
N GLU A 413 10.94 15.88 21.91
CA GLU A 413 10.37 14.59 22.35
C GLU A 413 8.85 14.58 22.45
N LEU A 414 8.22 15.74 22.70
CA LEU A 414 6.76 15.82 22.76
C LEU A 414 6.15 15.67 21.37
N PHE A 415 6.68 16.40 20.37
CA PHE A 415 6.23 16.27 18.99
C PHE A 415 6.49 14.86 18.44
N LYS A 416 7.62 14.25 18.78
CA LYS A 416 7.91 12.85 18.45
C LYS A 416 6.83 11.90 18.96
N LYS A 417 6.47 12.02 20.25
CA LYS A 417 5.43 11.20 20.88
C LYS A 417 4.08 11.38 20.18
N ASP A 418 3.69 12.61 19.89
CA ASP A 418 2.42 12.92 19.24
C ASP A 418 2.39 12.45 17.78
N PHE A 419 3.49 12.61 17.04
CA PHE A 419 3.67 12.07 15.69
C PHE A 419 3.49 10.55 15.66
N CYS A 420 4.15 9.83 16.57
CA CYS A 420 4.00 8.38 16.69
C CYS A 420 2.57 7.98 17.10
N LYS A 421 1.92 8.75 17.99
CA LYS A 421 0.53 8.50 18.40
C LYS A 421 -0.44 8.69 17.23
N ILE A 422 -0.28 9.75 16.43
CA ILE A 422 -1.07 9.96 15.21
C ILE A 422 -0.96 8.72 14.32
N PHE A 423 0.27 8.29 13.98
CA PHE A 423 0.44 7.14 13.09
C PHE A 423 -0.21 5.86 13.61
N ALA A 424 -0.08 5.61 14.92
CA ALA A 424 -0.67 4.44 15.57
C ALA A 424 -2.21 4.44 15.50
N GLU A 425 -2.84 5.62 15.62
CA GLU A 425 -4.30 5.76 15.48
C GLU A 425 -4.76 5.64 14.02
N LEU A 426 -3.99 6.16 13.05
CA LEU A 426 -4.26 5.96 11.62
C LEU A 426 -4.19 4.48 11.23
N CYS A 427 -3.31 3.72 11.87
CA CYS A 427 -3.24 2.27 11.73
C CYS A 427 -4.47 1.53 12.29
N LYS A 428 -5.31 2.17 13.11
CA LYS A 428 -6.58 1.62 13.58
C LYS A 428 -7.75 1.97 12.65
N ASP A 429 -7.44 2.38 11.41
CA ASP A 429 -8.37 2.83 10.38
C ASP A 429 -9.17 4.09 10.75
N ARG A 430 -8.64 4.91 11.65
CA ARG A 430 -9.24 6.19 12.04
C ARG A 430 -8.86 7.29 11.02
N PRO A 431 -9.80 8.14 10.57
CA PRO A 431 -9.50 9.24 9.65
C PRO A 431 -8.51 10.26 10.23
N ALA A 432 -7.58 10.76 9.40
CA ALA A 432 -6.62 11.79 9.81
C ALA A 432 -7.30 13.08 10.28
N THR A 433 -8.44 13.44 9.68
CA THR A 433 -9.27 14.60 10.04
C THR A 433 -9.82 14.54 11.47
N GLU A 434 -9.93 13.34 12.05
CA GLU A 434 -10.34 13.14 13.44
C GLU A 434 -9.12 13.00 14.37
N VAL A 435 -8.13 12.23 13.94
CA VAL A 435 -6.97 11.86 14.75
C VAL A 435 -6.06 13.06 15.02
N ILE A 436 -5.73 13.85 13.99
CA ILE A 436 -4.79 14.97 14.13
C ILE A 436 -5.26 15.97 15.19
N PRO A 437 -6.49 16.52 15.15
CA PRO A 437 -6.94 17.49 16.15
C PRO A 437 -7.17 16.89 17.54
N GLU A 438 -7.39 15.57 17.66
CA GLU A 438 -7.45 14.89 18.97
C GLU A 438 -6.07 14.79 19.63
N VAL A 439 -5.01 14.61 18.83
CA VAL A 439 -3.65 14.42 19.34
C VAL A 439 -2.90 15.74 19.47
N ILE A 440 -3.05 16.65 18.51
CA ILE A 440 -2.37 17.94 18.46
C ILE A 440 -3.41 19.05 18.35
N ASP A 441 -3.66 19.75 19.45
CA ASP A 441 -4.51 20.95 19.44
C ASP A 441 -3.84 22.14 18.74
N ASP A 442 -4.61 23.18 18.41
CA ASP A 442 -4.10 24.35 17.67
C ASP A 442 -2.90 25.02 18.35
N LYS A 443 -2.90 25.05 19.69
CA LYS A 443 -1.82 25.64 20.48
C LYS A 443 -0.54 24.83 20.35
N SER A 444 -0.63 23.51 20.48
CA SER A 444 0.49 22.59 20.34
C SER A 444 1.02 22.59 18.92
N MET A 445 0.13 22.66 17.92
CA MET A 445 0.50 22.75 16.51
C MET A 445 1.34 23.99 16.21
N ALA A 446 0.91 25.16 16.69
CA ALA A 446 1.67 26.40 16.56
C ALA A 446 3.03 26.33 17.29
N ALA A 447 3.07 25.69 18.47
CA ALA A 447 4.33 25.49 19.20
C ALA A 447 5.30 24.56 18.46
N TYR A 448 4.80 23.48 17.84
CA TYR A 448 5.60 22.57 17.04
C TYR A 448 6.14 23.21 15.76
N GLU A 449 5.33 24.02 15.09
CA GLU A 449 5.79 24.80 13.93
C GLU A 449 6.93 25.76 14.32
N ALA A 450 6.76 26.53 15.41
CA ALA A 450 7.80 27.43 15.89
C ALA A 450 9.09 26.69 16.26
N ALA A 451 8.97 25.52 16.91
CA ALA A 451 10.11 24.68 17.25
C ALA A 451 10.80 24.10 16.01
N TRP A 452 10.04 23.65 15.01
CA TRP A 452 10.53 23.17 13.71
C TRP A 452 11.30 24.26 12.96
N ILE A 453 10.76 25.48 12.89
CA ILE A 453 11.45 26.65 12.30
C ILE A 453 12.78 26.90 13.02
N ALA A 454 12.74 26.92 14.35
CA ALA A 454 13.93 27.16 15.16
C ALA A 454 14.99 26.07 14.94
N TYR A 455 14.58 24.80 14.86
CA TYR A 455 15.46 23.67 14.61
C TYR A 455 16.22 23.81 13.29
N TRP A 456 15.50 24.04 12.19
CA TRP A 456 16.13 24.14 10.86
C TRP A 456 16.94 25.44 10.65
N LYS A 457 16.68 26.49 11.42
CA LYS A 457 17.57 27.67 11.48
C LYS A 457 18.92 27.37 12.14
N ARG A 458 18.96 26.43 13.09
CA ARG A 458 20.19 26.03 13.81
C ARG A 458 21.02 25.00 13.04
N MET A 459 20.36 24.12 12.29
CA MET A 459 20.99 23.04 11.50
C MET A 459 21.86 23.56 10.36
#